data_AF-A0A9N9NEZ4-F1
#
_entry.id   AF-A0A9N9NEZ4-F1
#
_cell.length_a   1.000
_cell.length_b   1.000
_cell.length_c   1.000
_cell.angle_alpha   90.00
_cell.angle_beta   90.00
_cell.angle_gamma   90.00
#
_symmetry.space_group_name_H-M   'P 1'
#
loop_
_entity.id
_entity.type
_entity.pdbx_description
1 polymer ?
#
loop_
_entity_poly.entity_id
_entity_poly.type
_entity_poly.pdbx_seq_one_letter_code
_entity_poly.pdbx_strand_id
1 'polypeptide(L)'
;GSDKKCCDDGDHCCGLNDKCLPGGCLPPGAEDCGNGYHCDKGDKCTSGGGCIPLDAEICPNGGYCDKGERCASGDTCLPVGSVDCGHGTHCKK
;
A
#
# COMPACT_ATOMS: atom_id res chain seq x y z
N GLY A 1 4.34 -9.02 -28.57
CA GLY A 1 2.88 -9.25 -28.55
C GLY A 1 2.37 -8.73 -27.24
N SER A 2 1.33 -7.89 -27.25
CA SER A 2 0.67 -7.46 -26.03
C SER A 2 -0.72 -8.05 -26.07
N ASP A 3 -0.88 -9.22 -25.45
CA ASP A 3 -2.17 -9.89 -25.35
C ASP A 3 -3.07 -9.10 -24.38
N LYS A 4 -4.03 -8.38 -24.95
CA LYS A 4 -4.98 -7.55 -24.22
C LYS A 4 -6.40 -8.08 -24.45
N LYS A 5 -7.25 -8.02 -23.43
CA LYS A 5 -8.70 -8.23 -23.51
C LYS A 5 -9.42 -6.92 -23.21
N CYS A 6 -10.49 -6.63 -23.94
CA CYS A 6 -11.31 -5.48 -23.66
C CYS A 6 -12.43 -5.86 -22.69
N CYS A 7 -12.67 -4.99 -21.72
CA CYS A 7 -13.74 -5.15 -20.74
C CYS A 7 -15.10 -4.89 -21.38
N ASP A 8 -16.18 -5.34 -20.72
CA ASP A 8 -17.54 -5.28 -21.26
C ASP A 8 -18.05 -3.84 -21.50
N ASP A 9 -17.42 -2.85 -20.85
CA ASP A 9 -17.66 -1.42 -21.10
C ASP A 9 -17.09 -0.93 -22.44
N GLY A 10 -16.20 -1.69 -23.08
CA GLY A 10 -15.63 -1.39 -24.41
C GLY A 10 -14.61 -0.25 -24.43
N ASP A 11 -14.52 0.56 -23.38
CA ASP A 11 -13.60 1.71 -23.29
C ASP A 11 -12.23 1.32 -22.67
N HIS A 12 -12.17 0.26 -21.87
CA HIS A 12 -10.94 -0.18 -21.21
C HIS A 12 -10.47 -1.55 -21.72
N CYS A 13 -9.23 -1.62 -22.22
CA CYS A 13 -8.59 -2.88 -22.60
C CYS A 13 -7.39 -3.20 -21.71
N CYS A 14 -7.53 -4.27 -20.93
CA CYS A 14 -6.59 -4.73 -19.93
C CYS A 14 -5.72 -5.88 -20.43
N GLY A 15 -4.67 -6.25 -19.69
CA GLY A 15 -3.94 -7.48 -19.94
C GLY A 15 -4.85 -8.72 -19.81
N LEU A 16 -4.49 -9.82 -20.46
CA LEU A 16 -5.27 -11.07 -20.40
C LEU A 16 -5.58 -11.52 -18.96
N ASN A 17 -4.63 -11.33 -18.05
CA ASN A 17 -4.71 -11.78 -16.66
C ASN A 17 -5.32 -10.73 -15.71
N ASP A 18 -5.57 -9.53 -16.19
CA ASP A 18 -6.12 -8.46 -15.37
C ASP A 18 -7.62 -8.69 -15.17
N LYS A 19 -8.17 -8.20 -14.07
CA LYS A 19 -9.60 -8.17 -13.81
C LYS A 19 -10.15 -6.82 -14.25
N CYS A 20 -11.30 -6.84 -14.92
CA CYS A 20 -12.03 -5.62 -15.25
C CYS A 20 -12.73 -5.10 -14.00
N LEU A 21 -12.54 -3.82 -13.69
CA LEU A 21 -13.21 -3.11 -12.61
C LEU A 21 -13.99 -1.91 -13.16
N PRO A 22 -15.01 -1.44 -12.44
CA PRO A 22 -15.63 -0.14 -12.73
C PRO A 22 -14.57 0.97 -12.63
N GLY A 23 -14.09 1.44 -13.79
CA GLY A 23 -13.07 2.48 -13.90
C GLY A 23 -11.66 2.01 -14.27
N GLY A 24 -11.45 0.73 -14.62
CA GLY A 24 -10.17 0.30 -15.19
C GLY A 24 -9.82 -1.17 -15.04
N CYS A 25 -8.51 -1.43 -15.00
CA CYS A 25 -7.91 -2.76 -14.99
C CYS A 25 -7.22 -3.02 -13.64
N LEU A 26 -7.47 -4.18 -13.05
CA LEU A 26 -6.78 -4.64 -11.85
C LEU A 26 -5.82 -5.77 -12.18
N PRO A 27 -4.50 -5.56 -12.07
CA PRO A 27 -3.52 -6.62 -12.28
C PRO A 27 -3.73 -7.81 -11.34
N PRO A 28 -3.32 -9.04 -11.74
CA PRO A 28 -3.46 -10.21 -10.88
C PRO A 28 -2.65 -10.04 -9.59
N GLY A 29 -3.36 -10.11 -8.46
CA GLY A 29 -2.78 -9.97 -7.12
C GLY A 29 -2.68 -8.53 -6.60
N ALA A 30 -3.07 -7.54 -7.41
CA ALA A 30 -3.27 -6.17 -6.95
C ALA A 30 -4.51 -6.07 -6.04
N GLU A 31 -4.49 -5.11 -5.12
CA GLU A 31 -5.61 -4.79 -4.22
C GLU A 31 -6.44 -3.65 -4.80
N ASP A 32 -7.75 -3.85 -4.93
CA ASP A 32 -8.67 -2.82 -5.42
C ASP A 32 -9.00 -1.81 -4.32
N CYS A 33 -8.55 -0.57 -4.50
CA CYS A 33 -8.81 0.53 -3.58
C CYS A 33 -10.04 1.36 -3.97
N GLY A 34 -10.74 0.98 -5.05
CA GLY A 34 -11.90 1.66 -5.59
C GLY A 34 -11.55 2.83 -6.51
N ASN A 35 -12.57 3.34 -7.23
CA ASN A 35 -12.46 4.48 -8.16
C ASN A 35 -11.37 4.32 -9.24
N GLY A 36 -11.09 3.09 -9.68
CA GLY A 36 -10.01 2.80 -10.64
C GLY A 36 -8.60 2.91 -10.04
N TYR A 37 -8.48 3.09 -8.73
CA TYR A 37 -7.20 3.07 -8.01
C TYR A 37 -6.95 1.68 -7.42
N HIS A 38 -5.73 1.19 -7.54
CA HIS A 38 -5.32 -0.09 -6.99
C HIS A 38 -3.89 -0.04 -6.46
N CYS A 39 -3.57 -0.94 -5.54
CA CYS A 39 -2.22 -1.15 -5.03
C CYS A 39 -1.60 -2.41 -5.62
N ASP A 40 -0.28 -2.43 -5.77
CA ASP A 40 0.44 -3.59 -6.27
C ASP A 40 0.34 -4.78 -5.32
N LYS A 41 0.69 -5.96 -5.84
CA LYS A 41 0.69 -7.18 -5.03
C LYS A 41 1.66 -7.06 -3.86
N GLY A 42 1.13 -7.23 -2.65
CA GLY A 42 1.90 -7.11 -1.41
C GLY A 42 1.72 -5.77 -0.71
N ASP A 43 0.97 -4.85 -1.32
CA ASP A 43 0.56 -3.60 -0.71
C ASP A 43 -0.93 -3.62 -0.35
N LYS A 44 -1.34 -2.67 0.49
CA LYS A 44 -2.72 -2.43 0.92
C LYS A 44 -3.08 -0.96 0.80
N CYS A 45 -4.36 -0.70 0.58
CA CYS A 45 -4.92 0.63 0.54
C CYS A 45 -4.91 1.27 1.93
N THR A 46 -4.60 2.56 2.01
CA THR A 46 -4.73 3.34 3.25
C THR A 46 -5.98 4.20 3.24
N SER A 47 -6.55 4.47 4.41
CA SER A 47 -7.70 5.36 4.56
C SER A 47 -7.41 6.80 4.15
N GLY A 48 -6.13 7.22 4.14
CA GLY A 48 -5.69 8.55 3.70
C GLY A 48 -5.49 8.68 2.19
N GLY A 49 -5.68 7.59 1.44
CA GLY A 49 -5.28 7.51 0.04
C GLY A 49 -3.81 7.12 -0.08
N GLY A 50 -3.53 6.14 -0.95
CA GLY A 50 -2.19 5.61 -1.16
C GLY A 50 -2.09 4.11 -0.90
N CYS A 51 -0.90 3.58 -1.19
CA CYS A 51 -0.54 2.18 -1.03
C CYS A 51 0.63 2.07 -0.06
N ILE A 52 0.53 1.13 0.86
CA ILE A 52 1.63 0.80 1.79
C ILE A 52 1.82 -0.71 1.81
N PRO A 53 3.00 -1.21 2.20
CA PRO A 53 3.20 -2.65 2.34
C PRO A 53 2.15 -3.29 3.26
N LEU A 54 1.73 -4.50 2.93
CA LEU A 54 0.69 -5.23 3.68
C LEU A 54 1.04 -5.36 5.17
N ASP A 55 2.31 -5.62 5.45
CA ASP A 55 2.88 -5.77 6.79
C ASP A 55 3.26 -4.43 7.46
N ALA A 56 3.04 -3.29 6.80
CA ALA A 56 3.33 -1.97 7.36
C ALA A 56 2.23 -1.51 8.35
N GLU A 57 2.64 -0.71 9.34
CA GLU A 57 1.74 -0.11 10.33
C GLU A 57 1.54 1.39 10.02
N ILE A 58 0.29 1.84 9.97
CA ILE A 58 -0.03 3.27 9.74
C ILE A 58 0.17 4.02 11.06
N CYS A 59 0.98 5.07 11.01
CA CYS A 59 1.20 5.97 12.12
C CYS A 59 0.05 6.96 12.28
N PRO A 60 -0.26 7.37 13.52
CA PRO A 60 -1.36 8.30 13.80
C PRO A 60 -1.23 9.66 13.10
N ASN A 61 0.00 10.07 12.74
CA ASN A 61 0.26 11.32 12.03
C ASN A 61 0.17 11.21 10.49
N GLY A 62 -0.23 10.06 9.95
CA GLY A 62 -0.46 9.87 8.51
C GLY A 62 0.73 9.29 7.72
N GLY A 63 1.82 8.91 8.40
CA GLY A 63 2.91 8.09 7.83
C GLY A 63 2.66 6.59 8.02
N TYR A 64 3.63 5.76 7.60
CA TYR A 64 3.65 4.34 7.92
C TYR A 64 5.07 3.86 8.24
N CYS A 65 5.17 2.76 8.96
CA CYS A 65 6.42 2.07 9.26
C CYS A 65 6.42 0.66 8.70
N ASP A 66 7.58 0.20 8.24
CA ASP A 66 7.73 -1.13 7.68
C ASP A 66 7.59 -2.22 8.75
N LYS A 67 7.47 -3.47 8.29
CA LYS A 67 7.37 -4.62 9.16
C LYS A 67 8.55 -4.68 10.14
N GLY A 68 8.23 -4.83 11.42
CA GLY A 68 9.24 -4.91 12.48
C GLY A 68 9.67 -3.55 13.01
N GLU A 69 9.05 -2.47 12.52
CA GLU A 69 9.15 -1.14 13.08
C GLU A 69 7.80 -0.72 13.68
N ARG A 70 7.85 0.32 14.53
CA ARG A 70 6.69 0.96 15.14
C ARG A 70 6.85 2.47 15.06
N CYS A 71 5.73 3.16 15.03
CA CYS A 71 5.71 4.61 15.10
C CYS A 71 6.31 5.07 16.44
N ALA A 72 7.22 6.02 16.36
CA ALA A 72 7.90 6.64 17.50
C ALA A 72 7.67 8.15 17.52
N SER A 73 8.12 8.76 18.61
CA SER A 73 8.04 10.21 18.80
C SER A 73 8.78 10.95 17.68
N GLY A 74 8.18 12.00 17.13
CA GLY A 74 8.81 12.81 16.09
C GLY A 74 8.68 12.26 14.66
N ASP A 75 7.61 11.52 14.37
CA ASP A 75 7.27 11.05 13.02
C ASP A 75 8.29 10.07 12.41
N THR A 76 8.95 9.27 13.26
CA THR A 76 9.92 8.28 12.81
C THR A 76 9.48 6.84 13.08
N CYS A 77 10.10 5.91 12.37
CA CYS A 77 9.96 4.48 12.59
C CYS A 77 11.13 3.96 13.40
N LEU A 78 10.83 3.20 14.45
CA LEU A 78 11.84 2.56 15.28
C LEU A 78 11.60 1.05 15.33
N PRO A 79 12.66 0.22 15.38
CA PRO A 79 12.49 -1.23 15.53
C PRO A 79 11.61 -1.58 16.73
N VAL A 80 10.72 -2.55 16.56
CA VAL A 80 9.93 -3.09 17.66
C VAL A 80 10.87 -3.61 18.75
N GLY A 81 10.62 -3.21 20.01
CA GLY A 81 11.48 -3.54 21.16
C GLY A 81 12.59 -2.54 21.45
N SER A 82 12.80 -1.53 20.59
CA SER A 82 13.70 -0.42 20.89
C SER A 82 13.04 0.59 21.85
N VAL A 83 13.84 1.20 22.73
CA VAL A 83 13.39 2.26 23.64
C VAL A 83 13.42 3.58 22.88
N ASP A 84 12.25 4.21 22.74
CA ASP A 84 12.14 5.56 22.19
C ASP A 84 12.58 6.57 23.26
N CYS A 85 13.68 7.27 22.99
CA CYS A 85 14.24 8.30 23.87
C CYS A 85 13.81 9.72 23.48
N GLY A 86 12.88 9.85 22.53
CA GLY A 86 12.43 11.12 21.97
C GLY A 86 13.15 11.50 20.68
N HIS A 87 12.56 12.47 19.95
CA HIS A 87 13.09 13.02 18.70
C HIS A 87 13.43 11.99 17.61
N GLY A 88 12.71 10.86 17.60
CA GLY A 88 12.94 9.78 16.65
C GLY A 88 14.25 9.02 16.83
N THR A 89 14.83 9.09 18.03
CA THR A 89 16.05 8.36 18.37
C THR A 89 15.73 7.16 19.26
N HIS A 90 16.34 6.01 18.95
CA HIS A 90 16.30 4.85 19.83
C HIS A 90 17.54 4.82 20.73
N CYS A 91 17.35 4.57 22.01
CA CYS A 91 18.45 4.21 22.90
C CYS A 91 18.61 2.69 22.96
N LYS A 92 19.86 2.23 23.04
CA LYS A 92 20.17 0.88 23.51
C LYS A 92 20.01 0.84 25.02
N LYS A 93 19.32 -0.19 25.52
CA LYS A 93 19.27 -0.52 26.94
C LYS A 93 20.64 -1.01 27.41
#